data_AF-A0A2V8N2P8-F1
#
_entry.id   AF-A0A2V8N2P8-F1
#
_cell.length_a   1.000
_cell.length_b   1.000
_cell.length_c   1.000
_cell.angle_alpha   90.00
_cell.angle_beta   90.00
_cell.angle_gamma   90.00
#
_symmetry.space_group_name_H-M   'P 1'
#
loop_
_entity.id
_entity.type
_entity.pdbx_description
1 polymer ?
#
loop_
_entity_poly.entity_id
_entity_poly.type
_entity_poly.pdbx_seq_one_letter_code
_entity_poly.pdbx_strand_id
1 'polypeptide(L)' 'MTGLLDTNVALYLLGGRLAELLPVGNYGVSVITEMELSCSRGHHSRSRKKRKFANSSARSRFVN' A
#
# COMPACT_ATOMS: atom_id res chain seq x y z
N MET A 1 1.03 12.96 29.47
CA MET A 1 -0.10 12.74 28.55
C MET A 1 0.44 12.04 27.32
N THR A 2 -0.14 10.92 26.91
CA THR A 2 0.22 10.23 25.65
C THR A 2 -0.52 10.89 24.49
N GLY A 3 0.21 11.37 23.49
CA GLY A 3 -0.39 11.91 22.26
C GLY A 3 -0.92 10.78 21.39
N LEU A 4 -2.07 10.97 20.75
CA LEU A 4 -2.60 10.00 19.77
C LEU A 4 -2.33 10.54 18.36
N LEU A 5 -1.64 9.77 17.53
CA LEU A 5 -1.36 10.15 16.15
C LEU A 5 -2.54 9.82 15.26
N ASP A 6 -2.89 10.75 14.38
CA ASP A 6 -3.75 10.46 13.25
C ASP A 6 -2.97 9.70 12.16
N THR A 7 -3.70 9.21 11.17
CA THR A 7 -3.11 8.45 10.07
C THR A 7 -2.19 9.30 9.20
N ASN A 8 -2.51 10.58 9.00
CA ASN A 8 -1.67 11.45 8.18
C ASN A 8 -0.31 11.66 8.83
N VAL A 9 -0.26 12.05 10.10
CA VAL A 9 1.00 12.25 10.85
C VAL A 9 1.79 10.95 10.87
N ALA A 10 1.16 9.79 11.08
CA ALA A 10 1.84 8.50 11.02
C ALA A 10 2.44 8.20 9.62
N LEU A 11 1.72 8.53 8.54
CA LEU A 11 2.21 8.40 7.16
C LEU A 11 3.38 9.33 6.86
N TYR A 12 3.28 10.60 7.25
CA TYR A 12 4.36 11.58 7.10
C TYR A 12 5.58 11.17 7.91
N LEU A 13 5.40 10.63 9.13
CA LEU A 13 6.48 10.14 9.99
C LEU A 13 7.20 8.97 9.34
N LEU A 14 6.44 7.97 8.90
CA LEU A 14 6.97 6.77 8.27
C LEU A 14 7.59 7.04 6.89
N GLY A 15 7.17 8.12 6.23
CA GLY A 15 7.73 8.59 4.97
C GLY A 15 8.93 9.55 5.13
N GLY A 16 9.29 9.95 6.35
CA GLY A 16 10.33 10.96 6.60
C GLY A 16 10.00 12.35 6.03
N ARG A 17 8.70 12.69 5.95
CA ARG A 17 8.17 13.90 5.30
C ARG A 17 7.56 14.92 6.27
N LEU A 18 7.75 14.76 7.58
CA LEU A 18 7.37 15.81 8.52
C LEU A 18 8.26 17.04 8.32
N ALA A 19 7.64 18.21 8.22
CA ALA A 19 8.34 19.49 8.18
C ALA A 19 9.07 19.78 9.50
N GLU A 20 8.47 19.38 10.62
CA GLU A 20 9.04 19.50 11.97
C GLU A 20 8.99 18.15 12.67
N LEU A 21 10.05 17.83 13.42
CA LEU A 21 10.09 16.58 14.17
C LEU A 21 9.03 16.57 15.28
N LEU A 22 8.44 15.40 15.52
CA LEU A 22 7.57 15.22 16.67
C LEU A 22 8.37 15.43 17.96
N PRO A 23 7.81 16.12 18.97
CA PRO A 23 8.42 16.23 20.29
C PRO A 23 8.78 14.85 20.86
N VAL A 24 9.82 14.78 21.68
CA VAL A 24 10.17 13.53 22.34
C VAL A 24 9.06 13.14 23.30
N GLY A 25 8.48 11.96 23.12
CA GLY A 25 7.39 11.48 23.98
C GLY A 25 6.82 10.14 23.53
N ASN A 26 5.90 9.62 24.34
CA ASN A 26 5.15 8.42 24.01
C ASN A 26 3.89 8.77 23.22
N TYR A 27 3.79 8.19 22.04
CA TYR A 27 2.65 8.33 21.15
C TYR A 27 1.95 7.00 20.96
N GLY A 28 0.63 7.02 21.03
CA GLY A 28 -0.20 5.90 20.60
C GLY A 28 -0.64 6.10 19.15
N VAL A 29 -0.98 5.00 18.50
CA VAL A 29 -1.79 4.98 17.27
C VAL A 29 -3.07 4.21 17.55
N SER A 30 -4.16 4.56 16.87
CA SER A 30 -5.39 3.79 16.99
C SER A 30 -5.31 2.51 16.16
N VAL A 31 -6.08 1.48 16.53
CA VAL A 31 -6.21 0.24 15.73
C VAL A 31 -6.67 0.55 14.29
N ILE A 32 -7.51 1.57 14.11
CA ILE A 32 -7.96 2.03 12.78
C ILE A 32 -6.76 2.55 11.97
N THR A 33 -5.93 3.38 12.59
CA THR A 33 -4.69 3.91 11.98
C THR A 33 -3.74 2.79 11.57
N GLU A 34 -3.59 1.74 12.38
CA GLU A 34 -2.79 0.55 12.01
C GLU A 34 -3.35 -0.19 10.78
N MET A 35 -4.68 -0.35 10.70
CA MET A 35 -5.34 -0.98 9.56
C MET A 35 -5.16 -0.17 8.27
N GLU A 36 -5.31 1.15 8.34
CA GLU A 36 -5.11 2.06 7.19
C GLU A 36 -3.66 2.03 6.68
N LEU A 37 -2.68 2.05 7.58
CA LEU A 37 -1.27 1.93 7.24
C LEU A 37 -0.95 0.58 6.58
N SER A 38 -1.54 -0.51 7.08
CA SER A 38 -1.36 -1.85 6.52
C SER A 38 -1.99 -1.99 5.12
N CYS A 39 -3.15 -1.39 4.91
CA CYS A 39 -3.83 -1.34 3.61
C CYS A 39 -3.00 -0.57 2.58
N SER A 40 -2.43 0.58 2.97
CA SER A 40 -1.59 1.41 2.10
C SER A 40 -0.34 0.68 1.57
N ARG A 41 0.21 -0.25 2.36
CA ARG A 41 1.42 -1.03 2.03
C ARG A 41 1.13 -2.38 1.36
N GLY A 42 -0.06 -2.95 1.57
CA GLY A 42 -0.43 -4.30 1.13
C GLY A 42 -0.83 -4.44 -0.34
N HIS A 43 -1.15 -3.34 -1.05
CA HIS A 43 -1.49 -3.40 -2.48
C HIS A 43 -0.30 -3.27 -3.44
N HIS A 44 0.93 -3.01 -2.94
CA HIS A 44 2.11 -2.87 -3.81
C HIS A 44 2.90 -4.19 -4.01
N SER A 45 2.63 -5.26 -3.26
CA SER A 45 3.35 -6.54 -3.39
C SER A 45 2.61 -7.65 -4.16
N ARG A 46 1.39 -7.40 -4.67
CA ARG A 46 0.63 -8.38 -5.46
C ARG A 46 0.69 -8.12 -6.98
N SER A 47 1.69 -8.76 -7.60
CA SER A 47 1.53 -9.48 -8.87
C SER A 47 1.12 -8.70 -10.12
N ARG A 48 2.09 -8.07 -10.80
CA ARG A 48 2.07 -7.97 -12.28
C ARG A 48 2.33 -9.34 -12.91
N LYS A 49 1.41 -10.30 -12.74
CA LYS A 49 1.39 -11.50 -13.59
C LYS A 49 0.63 -11.12 -14.85
N LYS A 50 1.36 -10.64 -15.87
CA LYS A 50 0.81 -10.37 -17.21
C LYS A 50 0.02 -11.60 -17.66
N ARG A 51 -1.29 -11.44 -17.84
CA ARG A 51 -2.14 -12.42 -18.54
C ARG A 51 -1.69 -12.52 -19.99
N LYS A 52 -0.69 -13.36 -20.27
CA LYS A 52 -0.51 -13.96 -21.59
C LYS A 52 -1.37 -15.22 -21.65
N PHE A 53 -2.69 -15.06 -21.75
CA PHE A 53 -3.49 -16.13 -22.34
C PHE A 53 -3.30 -15.99 -23.84
N ALA A 54 -2.39 -16.83 -24.34
CA ALA A 54 -2.14 -17.01 -25.75
C ALA A 54 -3.46 -17.31 -26.45
N ASN A 55 -3.82 -16.44 -27.39
CA ASN A 55 -4.87 -16.65 -28.36
C ASN A 55 -4.37 -17.71 -29.35
N SER A 56 -4.36 -18.98 -28.93
CA SER A 56 -3.93 -20.12 -29.73
C SER A 56 -5.10 -21.10 -29.90
N SER A 57 -6.19 -20.64 -30.50
CA SER A 57 -7.25 -21.52 -31.03
C SER A 57 -8.11 -20.81 -32.09
N ALA A 58 -7.48 -20.17 -33.08
CA ALA A 58 -8.20 -19.62 -34.24
C ALA A 58 -7.42 -19.71 -35.55
N ARG A 59 -6.45 -20.62 -35.66
CA ARG A 59 -5.68 -20.85 -36.89
C ARG A 59 -5.80 -22.31 -37.34
N SER A 60 -7.04 -22.77 -37.48
CA SER A 60 -7.36 -24.04 -38.15
C SER A 60 -8.69 -23.93 -38.88
N ARG A 61 -8.82 -22.91 -39.75
CA ARG A 61 -9.84 -22.84 -40.80
C ARG A 61 -9.27 -21.99 -41.93
N PHE A 62 -8.25 -22.51 -42.60
CA PHE A 62 -7.85 -22.15 -43.96
C PHE A 62 -6.65 -23.03 -44.30
N VAL A 63 -6.93 -24.27 -44.66
CA VAL A 63 -6.04 -25.06 -45.52
C VAL A 63 -6.94 -25.50 -46.67
N ASN A 64 -6.49 -25.10 -47.86
CA ASN A 64 -7.06 -25.47 -49.15
C ASN A 64 -6.88 -26.97 -49.38
#